data_AF-A0A2V6RTR2-F1
#
_entry.id   AF-A0A2V6RTR2-F1
#
_cell.length_a   1.000
_cell.length_b   1.000
_cell.length_c   1.000
_cell.angle_alpha   90.00
_cell.angle_beta   90.00
_cell.angle_gamma   90.00
#
_symmetry.space_group_name_H-M   'P 1'
#
loop_
_entity.id
_entity.type
_entity.pdbx_description
1 polymer ?
#
loop_
_entity_poly.entity_id
_entity_poly.type
_entity_poly.pdbx_seq_one_letter_code
_entity_poly.pdbx_strand_id
1 'polypeptide(L)'
;MTRAYNVIDADGHILEPLDLWDKYIDPEFRERRPRFVIDDNGKERLSVEGKLLGNPRVIGSLGSVGARQGIVKAGTLKYAEGRKGGFDPHARIV
;
A
#
# COMPACT_ATOMS: atom_id res chain seq x y z
N MET A 1 30.20 -2.71 -25.60
CA MET A 1 28.76 -2.42 -25.49
C MET A 1 28.13 -3.49 -24.60
N THR A 2 27.39 -3.11 -23.56
CA THR A 2 26.64 -4.06 -22.74
C THR A 2 25.48 -4.63 -23.56
N ARG A 3 25.27 -5.96 -23.49
CA ARG A 3 24.12 -6.60 -24.13
C ARG A 3 22.85 -6.23 -23.37
N ALA A 4 21.83 -5.80 -24.10
CA ALA A 4 20.48 -5.67 -23.57
C ALA A 4 19.84 -7.06 -23.49
N TYR A 5 19.29 -7.41 -22.32
CA TYR A 5 18.53 -8.63 -22.10
C TYR A 5 17.10 -8.26 -21.75
N ASN A 6 16.14 -8.91 -22.39
CA ASN A 6 14.77 -8.92 -21.90
C ASN A 6 14.72 -9.84 -20.70
N VAL A 7 14.23 -9.33 -19.57
CA VAL A 7 14.09 -10.09 -18.32
C VAL A 7 12.63 -10.32 -18.02
N ILE A 8 12.32 -11.47 -17.41
CA ILE A 8 11.00 -11.77 -16.87
C ILE A 8 11.10 -11.57 -15.36
N ASP A 9 10.32 -10.62 -14.84
CA ASP A 9 10.17 -10.45 -13.39
C ASP A 9 9.16 -11.46 -12.88
N ALA A 10 9.58 -12.30 -11.93
CA ALA A 10 8.77 -13.35 -11.34
C ALA A 10 8.09 -12.93 -10.01
N ASP A 11 8.39 -11.73 -9.50
CA ASP A 11 7.94 -11.30 -8.16
C ASP A 11 7.47 -9.82 -8.15
N GLY A 12 6.53 -9.51 -9.04
CA GLY A 12 5.95 -8.18 -9.16
C GLY A 12 4.80 -7.96 -8.17
N HIS A 13 4.91 -6.93 -7.33
CA HIS A 13 3.85 -6.51 -6.41
C HIS A 13 3.27 -5.12 -6.79
N ILE A 14 1.99 -4.93 -6.45
CA ILE A 14 1.30 -3.64 -6.48
C ILE A 14 0.74 -3.34 -5.09
N LEU A 15 0.38 -2.09 -4.86
CA LEU A 15 -0.38 -1.68 -3.69
C LEU A 15 -1.85 -1.64 -4.07
N GLU A 16 -2.73 -2.16 -3.22
CA GLU A 16 -4.16 -2.19 -3.48
C GLU A 16 -4.78 -0.78 -3.50
N PRO A 17 -5.78 -0.52 -4.37
CA PRO A 17 -6.57 0.70 -4.28
C PRO A 17 -7.23 0.84 -2.90
N LEU A 18 -7.24 2.07 -2.38
CA LEU A 18 -7.79 2.38 -1.05
C LEU A 18 -9.27 2.00 -0.90
N ASP A 19 -10.02 1.99 -1.99
CA ASP A 19 -11.45 1.72 -2.04
C ASP A 19 -11.80 0.31 -2.55
N LEU A 20 -10.80 -0.55 -2.76
CA LEU A 20 -10.98 -1.89 -3.32
C LEU A 20 -12.05 -2.67 -2.54
N TRP A 21 -11.89 -2.75 -1.23
CA TRP A 21 -12.82 -3.50 -0.39
C TRP A 21 -14.14 -2.76 -0.17
N ASP A 22 -14.11 -1.42 -0.12
CA ASP A 22 -15.33 -0.61 0.00
C ASP A 22 -16.25 -0.78 -1.21
N LYS A 23 -15.70 -1.04 -2.40
CA LYS A 23 -16.46 -1.22 -3.64
C LYS A 23 -16.87 -2.65 -3.88
N TYR A 24 -15.94 -3.60 -3.72
CA TYR A 24 -16.10 -4.94 -4.31
C TYR A 24 -16.34 -6.06 -3.31
N ILE A 25 -16.17 -5.84 -2.00
CA ILE A 25 -16.48 -6.90 -1.04
C ILE A 25 -17.98 -7.13 -0.97
N ASP A 26 -18.37 -8.39 -0.79
CA ASP A 26 -19.75 -8.76 -0.50
C ASP A 26 -20.29 -7.92 0.68
N PRO A 27 -21.48 -7.31 0.57
CA PRO A 27 -22.11 -6.57 1.67
C PRO A 27 -22.05 -7.27 3.03
N GLU A 28 -22.24 -8.59 3.09
CA GLU A 28 -22.20 -9.35 4.36
C GLU A 28 -20.86 -9.21 5.10
N PHE A 29 -19.75 -9.10 4.35
CA PHE A 29 -18.40 -9.01 4.92
C PHE A 29 -17.86 -7.58 5.01
N ARG A 30 -18.65 -6.57 4.61
CA ARG A 30 -18.17 -5.18 4.55
C ARG A 30 -17.69 -4.69 5.92
N GLU A 31 -18.29 -5.15 7.02
CA GLU A 31 -17.81 -4.75 8.34
C GLU A 31 -16.47 -5.38 8.75
N ARG A 32 -16.14 -6.54 8.16
CA ARG A 32 -14.94 -7.35 8.44
C ARG A 32 -13.73 -6.98 7.57
N ARG A 33 -13.92 -6.09 6.59
CA ARG A 33 -12.91 -5.72 5.58
C ARG A 33 -11.64 -5.10 6.18
N PRO A 34 -10.52 -5.12 5.45
CA PRO A 34 -9.34 -4.34 5.79
C PRO A 34 -9.63 -2.83 5.84
N ARG A 35 -9.22 -2.16 6.92
CA ARG A 35 -9.36 -0.71 7.09
C ARG A 35 -8.08 -0.10 7.66
N PHE A 36 -7.74 1.10 7.19
CA PHE A 36 -6.70 1.90 7.84
C PHE A 36 -7.24 2.51 9.14
N VAL A 37 -6.51 2.35 10.22
CA VAL A 37 -6.81 2.92 11.55
C VAL A 37 -5.57 3.59 12.12
N ILE A 38 -5.76 4.58 12.99
CA ILE A 38 -4.66 5.21 13.73
C ILE A 38 -4.54 4.49 15.07
N ASP A 39 -3.35 3.98 15.39
CA ASP A 39 -3.07 3.36 16.69
C ASP A 39 -2.83 4.38 17.80
N ASP A 40 -2.71 3.90 19.04
CA ASP A 40 -2.48 4.73 20.23
C ASP A 40 -1.20 5.58 20.18
N ASN A 41 -0.27 5.25 19.28
CA ASN A 41 0.97 6.00 19.06
C ASN A 41 0.89 6.97 17.87
N GLY A 42 -0.32 7.21 17.33
CA GLY A 42 -0.56 8.09 16.20
C GLY A 42 -0.13 7.53 14.85
N LYS A 43 0.12 6.21 14.75
CA LYS A 43 0.61 5.58 13.50
C LYS A 43 -0.52 4.91 12.75
N GLU A 44 -0.50 5.04 11.43
CA GLU A 44 -1.44 4.36 10.56
C GLU A 44 -1.14 2.85 10.48
N ARG A 45 -2.17 2.04 10.71
CA ARG A 45 -2.15 0.57 10.70
C ARG A 45 -3.27 0.04 9.83
N LEU A 46 -3.13 -1.19 9.35
CA LEU A 46 -4.22 -1.93 8.75
C LEU A 46 -4.86 -2.81 9.81
N SER A 47 -6.18 -2.70 9.96
CA SER A 47 -7.00 -3.57 10.80
C SER A 47 -7.84 -4.47 9.92
N VAL A 48 -7.88 -5.76 10.26
CA VAL A 48 -8.79 -6.75 9.64
C VAL A 48 -9.52 -7.44 10.77
N GLU A 49 -10.86 -7.37 10.77
CA GLU A 49 -11.71 -7.93 11.84
C GLU A 49 -11.29 -7.49 13.25
N GLY A 50 -10.89 -6.22 13.41
CA GLY A 50 -10.44 -5.67 14.69
C GLY A 50 -9.01 -6.08 15.11
N LYS A 51 -8.32 -6.90 14.31
CA LYS A 51 -6.92 -7.28 14.54
C LYS A 51 -6.00 -6.35 13.76
N LEU A 52 -5.07 -5.70 14.46
CA LEU A 52 -4.05 -4.89 13.84
C LEU A 52 -3.00 -5.79 13.15
N LEU A 53 -2.85 -5.63 11.84
CA LEU A 53 -1.89 -6.36 11.02
C LEU A 53 -0.61 -5.54 10.80
N GLY A 54 0.50 -6.27 10.68
CA GLY A 54 1.81 -5.72 10.34
C GLY A 54 2.56 -5.04 11.48
N ASN A 55 3.83 -4.75 11.23
CA ASN A 55 4.66 -3.94 12.13
C ASN A 55 4.32 -2.45 11.94
N PRO A 56 4.32 -1.61 13.00
CA PRO A 56 3.99 -0.17 12.93
C PRO A 56 4.71 0.64 11.87
N ARG A 57 5.88 0.19 11.42
CA ARG A 57 6.66 0.91 10.40
C ARG A 57 6.20 0.58 8.98
N VAL A 58 5.56 -0.57 8.76
CA VAL A 58 5.52 -1.21 7.44
C VAL A 58 4.42 -0.65 6.56
N ILE A 59 3.19 -0.51 7.06
CA ILE A 59 2.04 -0.26 6.17
C ILE A 59 2.06 1.16 5.58
N GLY A 60 2.29 2.19 6.39
CA GLY A 60 2.51 3.54 5.88
C GLY A 60 3.74 3.65 4.97
N SER A 61 4.79 2.88 5.23
CA SER A 61 5.99 2.84 4.38
C SER A 61 5.79 2.13 3.05
N LEU A 62 4.77 1.27 2.91
CA LEU A 62 4.46 0.62 1.62
C LEU A 62 4.12 1.66 0.54
N GLY A 63 3.47 2.76 0.89
CA GLY A 63 3.25 3.90 -0.02
C GLY A 63 4.54 4.55 -0.56
N SER A 64 5.69 4.25 0.04
CA SER A 64 7.02 4.69 -0.42
C SER A 64 7.71 3.72 -1.39
N VAL A 65 7.15 2.52 -1.62
CA VAL A 65 7.71 1.54 -2.57
C VAL A 65 7.76 2.17 -3.97
N GLY A 66 8.94 2.18 -4.58
CA GLY A 66 9.20 2.87 -5.85
C GLY A 66 9.77 4.28 -5.72
N ALA A 67 9.96 4.82 -4.51
CA ALA A 67 10.71 6.05 -4.29
C ALA A 67 12.21 5.84 -4.53
N ARG A 68 12.65 5.88 -5.79
CA ARG A 68 14.05 5.65 -6.19
C ARG A 68 15.03 6.76 -5.76
N GLN A 69 14.58 7.91 -5.27
CA GLN A 69 15.43 9.10 -5.02
C GLN A 69 15.06 9.97 -3.79
N GLY A 70 14.51 9.43 -2.69
CA GLY A 70 14.05 10.29 -1.58
C GLY A 70 14.19 9.71 -0.18
N ILE A 71 14.16 10.61 0.82
CA ILE A 71 14.04 10.27 2.24
C ILE A 71 12.64 9.70 2.47
N VAL A 72 12.55 8.39 2.72
CA VAL A 72 11.33 7.77 3.23
C VAL A 72 11.16 8.25 4.67
N LYS A 73 10.13 9.05 4.95
CA LYS A 73 9.74 9.42 6.32
C LYS A 73 9.09 8.22 7.01
N ALA A 74 9.93 7.24 7.32
CA ALA A 74 9.52 5.97 7.91
C ALA A 74 8.83 6.24 9.25
N GLY A 75 7.54 5.89 9.34
CA GLY A 75 6.75 5.98 10.57
C GLY A 75 5.79 7.17 10.67
N THR A 76 5.77 8.10 9.71
CA THR A 76 4.76 9.18 9.67
C THR A 76 3.98 9.24 8.35
N LEU A 77 4.45 8.56 7.30
CA LEU A 77 3.78 8.57 6.01
C LEU A 77 2.50 7.73 6.07
N LYS A 78 1.39 8.29 5.61
CA LYS A 78 0.15 7.54 5.36
C LYS A 78 0.20 6.86 4.00
N TYR A 79 -0.55 5.78 3.84
CA TYR A 79 -0.64 5.03 2.59
C TYR A 79 -1.07 5.92 1.42
N ALA A 80 -2.08 6.78 1.65
CA ALA A 80 -2.61 7.71 0.65
C ALA A 80 -1.60 8.81 0.23
N GLU A 81 -0.58 9.07 1.04
CA GLU A 81 0.49 10.04 0.74
C GLU A 81 1.62 9.42 -0.10
N GLY A 82 1.54 8.13 -0.38
CA GLY A 82 2.45 7.42 -1.27
C GLY A 82 2.37 7.86 -2.73
N ARG A 83 3.26 7.31 -3.57
CA ARG A 83 3.19 7.56 -5.03
C ARG A 83 1.88 6.96 -5.57
N LYS A 84 1.07 7.80 -6.21
CA LYS A 84 -0.23 7.38 -6.76
C LYS A 84 -0.14 6.15 -7.66
N GLY A 85 0.82 6.06 -8.57
CA GLY A 85 1.00 4.87 -9.43
C GLY A 85 1.31 3.55 -8.68
N GLY A 86 1.50 3.60 -7.36
CA GLY A 86 1.54 2.42 -6.51
C GLY A 86 0.16 1.77 -6.32
N PHE A 87 -0.89 2.58 -6.12
CA PHE A 87 -2.25 2.13 -5.72
C PHE A 87 -3.38 2.63 -6.63
N ASP A 88 -3.12 3.59 -7.51
CA ASP A 88 -4.04 4.10 -8.52
C ASP A 88 -3.64 3.55 -9.90
N PRO A 89 -4.44 2.64 -10.50
CA PRO A 89 -4.10 2.00 -11.76
C PRO A 89 -4.06 3.00 -12.92
N HIS A 90 -4.87 4.06 -12.89
CA HIS A 90 -4.86 5.09 -13.93
C HIS A 90 -3.60 5.96 -13.85
N ALA A 91 -3.13 6.25 -12.64
CA ALA A 91 -1.86 6.97 -12.43
C ALA A 91 -0.61 6.12 -12.69
N ARG A 92 -0.74 4.79 -12.83
CA ARG A 92 0.39 3.88 -13.07
C ARG A 92 0.78 3.74 -14.54
N ILE A 93 -0.19 3.92 -15.44
CA ILE A 93 -0.03 3.69 -16.88
C ILE A 93 0.47 4.95 -17.60
N VAL A 94 0.49 6.10 -16.93
CA VAL A 94 0.89 7.41 -17.47
C VAL A 94 2.33 7.80 -17.14
#